data_AF-A0AAV1LM37-F1
#
_entry.id   AF-A0AAV1LM37-F1
#
_cell.length_a   1.000
_cell.length_b   1.000
_cell.length_c   1.000
_cell.angle_alpha   90.00
_cell.angle_beta   90.00
_cell.angle_gamma   90.00
#
_symmetry.space_group_name_H-M   'P 1'
#
loop_
_entity.id
_entity.type
_entity.pdbx_description
1 polymer ?
#
loop_
_entity_poly.entity_id
_entity_poly.type
_entity_poly.pdbx_seq_one_letter_code
_entity_poly.pdbx_strand_id
1 'polypeptide(L)'
;MGQLPAVRVTPTRPFKCSGVDYAGPIQLRVSKGRGHRSYKGYICLFVCMATRAIHLEVVSDLTSEGFLQAFKRFVARRGHCQEIWSDNGTNFVGASKELAHLFTYGKMQYGGRSSRIIG
;
A
#
# COMPACT_ATOMS: atom_id res chain seq x y z
N MET A 1 30.97 4.39 -1.62
CA MET A 1 29.54 4.62 -1.33
C MET A 1 28.75 4.35 -2.60
N GLY A 2 27.75 3.48 -2.57
CA GLY A 2 26.96 3.15 -3.76
C GLY A 2 25.94 4.23 -4.11
N GLN A 3 25.66 4.39 -5.41
CA GLN A 3 24.65 5.33 -5.91
C GLN A 3 23.26 4.94 -5.38
N LEU A 4 22.59 5.83 -4.66
CA LEU A 4 21.21 5.61 -4.24
C LEU A 4 20.26 5.88 -5.41
N PRO A 5 19.16 5.11 -5.55
CA PRO A 5 18.10 5.41 -6.51
C PRO A 5 17.59 6.84 -6.36
N ALA A 6 17.33 7.52 -7.49
CA ALA A 6 16.85 8.90 -7.53
C ALA A 6 15.60 9.11 -6.64
N VAL A 7 14.71 8.12 -6.56
CA VAL A 7 13.50 8.15 -5.73
C VAL A 7 13.78 8.30 -4.22
N ARG A 8 15.00 8.01 -3.76
CA ARG A 8 15.43 8.17 -2.35
C ARG A 8 16.15 9.49 -2.08
N VAL A 9 16.61 10.19 -3.11
CA VAL A 9 17.47 11.38 -2.97
C VAL A 9 16.85 12.64 -3.55
N THR A 10 15.86 12.51 -4.43
CA THR A 10 15.12 13.63 -5.01
C THR A 10 13.99 14.05 -4.06
N PRO A 11 14.01 15.29 -3.54
CA PRO A 11 12.93 15.79 -2.71
C PRO A 11 11.60 15.80 -3.46
N THR A 12 10.56 15.23 -2.84
CA THR A 12 9.20 15.21 -3.37
C THR A 12 8.20 15.33 -2.23
N ARG A 13 6.92 15.56 -2.54
CA ARG A 13 5.89 15.51 -1.49
C ARG A 13 5.92 14.14 -0.78
N PRO A 14 5.67 14.09 0.54
CA PRO A 14 5.56 12.83 1.26
C PRO A 14 4.60 11.86 0.57
N PHE A 15 4.98 10.58 0.59
CA PHE A 15 4.22 9.47 0.01
C PHE A 15 3.94 9.55 -1.50
N LYS A 16 4.60 10.45 -2.25
CA LYS A 16 4.53 10.44 -3.73
C LYS A 16 5.04 9.11 -4.30
N CYS A 17 6.17 8.65 -3.78
CA CYS A 17 6.71 7.32 -4.03
C CYS A 17 6.87 6.61 -2.68
N SER A 18 6.33 5.40 -2.56
CA SER A 18 6.34 4.64 -1.31
C SER A 18 6.76 3.21 -1.54
N GLY A 19 7.47 2.61 -0.58
CA GLY A 19 7.60 1.16 -0.49
C GLY A 19 6.40 0.59 0.25
N VAL A 20 6.06 -0.67 -0.03
CA VAL A 20 5.04 -1.41 0.71
C VAL A 20 5.52 -2.79 1.07
N ASP A 21 5.18 -3.21 2.30
CA ASP A 21 5.47 -4.53 2.83
C ASP A 21 4.36 -4.95 3.80
N TYR A 22 4.31 -6.23 4.15
CA TYR A 22 3.43 -6.76 5.18
C TYR A 22 4.23 -7.22 6.40
N ALA A 23 3.77 -6.83 7.59
CA ALA A 23 4.25 -7.38 8.84
C ALA A 23 3.16 -8.22 9.52
N GLY A 24 3.61 -9.27 10.20
CA GLY A 24 2.74 -10.16 10.95
C GLY A 24 2.54 -11.50 10.26
N PRO A 25 2.10 -12.49 11.03
CA PRO A 25 0.77 -12.38 11.62
C PRO A 25 0.72 -11.81 13.04
N ILE A 26 -0.29 -10.96 13.28
CA ILE A 26 -0.64 -10.40 14.58
C ILE A 26 -2.04 -10.86 14.99
N GLN A 27 -2.31 -10.86 16.30
CA GLN A 27 -3.64 -11.14 16.84
C GLN A 27 -4.45 -9.85 16.90
N LEU A 28 -5.49 -9.76 16.07
CA LEU A 28 -6.45 -8.66 16.06
C LEU A 28 -7.63 -8.96 16.98
N ARG A 29 -8.12 -7.93 17.66
CA ARG A 29 -9.37 -7.94 18.42
C ARG A 29 -10.16 -6.69 18.07
N VAL A 30 -11.43 -6.87 17.71
CA VAL A 30 -12.33 -5.75 17.36
C VAL A 30 -12.79 -4.98 18.60
N SER A 31 -12.89 -5.67 19.74
CA SER A 31 -13.36 -5.07 21.01
C SER A 31 -12.58 -5.62 22.21
N LYS A 32 -12.55 -4.83 23.28
CA LYS A 32 -12.03 -5.24 24.59
C LYS A 32 -13.12 -6.02 25.35
N GLY A 33 -12.72 -6.96 26.21
CA GLY A 33 -13.64 -7.69 27.07
C GLY A 33 -13.55 -9.21 26.93
N ARG A 34 -14.16 -9.94 27.88
CA ARG A 34 -14.22 -11.40 27.88
C ARG A 34 -15.15 -11.89 26.77
N GLY A 35 -14.82 -13.01 26.12
CA GLY A 35 -15.63 -13.62 25.06
C GLY A 35 -15.34 -13.13 23.63
N HIS A 36 -14.61 -12.02 23.45
CA HIS A 36 -14.20 -11.59 22.11
C HIS A 36 -13.00 -12.40 21.60
N ARG A 37 -13.23 -13.21 20.56
CA ARG A 37 -12.20 -14.03 19.93
C ARG A 37 -11.22 -13.15 19.15
N SER A 38 -9.93 -13.40 19.35
CA SER A 38 -8.89 -12.84 18.48
C SER A 38 -8.79 -13.62 17.18
N TYR A 39 -8.48 -12.91 16.10
CA TYR A 39 -8.23 -13.51 14.79
C TYR A 39 -6.88 -13.06 14.25
N LYS A 40 -6.35 -13.84 13.30
CA LYS A 40 -5.09 -13.53 12.63
C LYS A 40 -5.30 -12.35 11.69
N GLY A 41 -4.39 -11.38 11.73
CA GLY A 41 -4.33 -10.31 10.77
C GLY A 41 -2.89 -9.85 10.54
N TYR A 42 -2.75 -8.82 9.73
CA TYR A 42 -1.48 -8.32 9.25
C TYR A 42 -1.48 -6.78 9.28
N ILE A 43 -0.29 -6.21 9.20
CA ILE A 43 -0.10 -4.77 9.04
C ILE A 43 0.48 -4.55 7.65
N CYS A 44 -0.18 -3.74 6.84
CA CYS A 44 0.37 -3.23 5.59
C CYS A 44 1.14 -1.94 5.89
N LEU A 45 2.43 -1.95 5.60
CA LEU A 45 3.37 -0.88 5.90
C LEU A 45 3.67 -0.09 4.63
N PHE A 46 3.30 1.19 4.59
CA PHE A 46 3.70 2.09 3.53
C PHE A 46 4.84 2.98 4.01
N VAL A 47 6.00 2.89 3.37
CA VAL A 47 7.20 3.65 3.73
C VAL A 47 7.47 4.71 2.67
N CYS A 48 7.48 5.99 3.03
CA CYS A 48 7.82 7.04 2.07
C CYS A 48 9.30 6.97 1.66
N MET A 49 9.57 6.95 0.35
CA MET A 49 10.94 6.88 -0.16
C MET A 49 11.73 8.17 0.04
N ALA A 50 11.06 9.33 0.07
CA ALA A 50 11.70 10.63 0.23
C ALA A 50 12.01 10.96 1.70
N THR A 51 11.10 10.64 2.63
CA THR A 51 11.20 11.09 4.04
C THR A 51 11.38 9.97 5.06
N ARG A 52 11.25 8.70 4.65
CA ARG A 52 11.19 7.52 5.54
C ARG A 52 10.01 7.51 6.51
N ALA A 53 9.03 8.40 6.34
CA ALA A 53 7.79 8.35 7.12
C ALA A 53 7.03 7.04 6.86
N ILE A 54 6.48 6.45 7.92
CA ILE A 54 5.76 5.18 7.86
C ILE A 54 4.27 5.44 8.07
N HIS A 55 3.44 4.81 7.25
CA HIS A 55 1.99 4.76 7.40
C HIS A 55 1.55 3.30 7.52
N LEU A 56 0.77 2.99 8.55
CA LEU A 56 0.36 1.62 8.86
C LEU A 56 -1.15 1.46 8.63
N GLU A 57 -1.52 0.38 7.96
CA GLU A 57 -2.91 -0.04 7.79
C GLU A 57 -3.09 -1.46 8.30
N VAL A 58 -4.11 -1.70 9.13
CA VAL A 58 -4.46 -3.06 9.55
C VAL A 58 -5.21 -3.75 8.41
N VAL A 59 -4.88 -5.02 8.17
CA VAL A 59 -5.51 -5.87 7.15
C VAL A 59 -5.84 -7.23 7.74
N SER A 60 -7.00 -7.78 7.43
CA SER A 60 -7.45 -9.06 7.98
C SER A 60 -6.80 -10.28 7.30
N ASP A 61 -6.30 -10.12 6.07
CA ASP A 61 -5.71 -11.19 5.27
C ASP A 61 -4.59 -10.67 4.35
N LEU A 62 -3.96 -11.60 3.63
CA LEU A 62 -2.92 -11.32 2.62
C LEU A 62 -3.47 -11.48 1.20
N THR A 63 -4.72 -11.08 0.96
CA THR A 63 -5.31 -11.13 -0.39
C THR A 63 -5.07 -9.82 -1.14
N SER A 64 -5.22 -9.86 -2.47
CA SER A 64 -5.19 -8.65 -3.31
C SER A 64 -6.28 -7.66 -2.90
N GLU A 65 -7.49 -8.13 -2.61
CA GLU A 65 -8.60 -7.30 -2.15
C GLU A 65 -8.28 -6.63 -0.82
N GLY A 66 -7.75 -7.41 0.14
CA GLY A 66 -7.30 -6.88 1.44
C GLY A 66 -6.26 -5.77 1.28
N PHE A 67 -5.31 -5.94 0.36
CA PHE A 67 -4.33 -4.91 0.02
C PHE A 67 -5.00 -3.68 -0.61
N LEU A 68 -5.90 -3.84 -1.58
CA LEU A 68 -6.56 -2.71 -2.25
C LEU A 68 -7.38 -1.86 -1.27
N GLN A 69 -8.05 -2.49 -0.31
CA GLN A 69 -8.74 -1.76 0.75
C GLN A 69 -7.77 -0.97 1.62
N ALA A 70 -6.60 -1.53 1.95
CA ALA A 70 -5.55 -0.82 2.67
C ALA A 70 -4.98 0.35 1.85
N PHE A 71 -4.70 0.12 0.57
CA PHE A 71 -4.20 1.15 -0.35
C PHE A 71 -5.20 2.29 -0.53
N LYS A 72 -6.49 2.00 -0.62
CA LYS A 72 -7.56 3.01 -0.66
C LYS A 72 -7.54 3.90 0.59
N ARG A 73 -7.42 3.32 1.78
CA ARG A 73 -7.31 4.08 3.05
C ARG A 73 -6.03 4.91 3.11
N PHE A 74 -4.91 4.35 2.66
CA PHE A 74 -3.64 5.05 2.55
C PHE A 74 -3.75 6.29 1.65
N VAL A 75 -4.26 6.13 0.42
CA VAL A 75 -4.42 7.24 -0.53
C VAL A 75 -5.41 8.29 -0.03
N ALA A 76 -6.50 7.88 0.63
CA ALA A 76 -7.45 8.81 1.22
C ALA A 76 -6.82 9.69 2.31
N ARG A 77 -5.82 9.18 3.05
CA ARG A 77 -5.14 9.91 4.14
C ARG A 77 -3.88 10.65 3.71
N ARG A 78 -3.10 10.09 2.78
CA ARG A 78 -1.78 10.62 2.37
C ARG A 78 -1.79 11.29 1.00
N GLY A 79 -2.93 11.25 0.31
CA GLY A 79 -3.07 11.67 -1.07
C GLY A 79 -2.62 10.59 -2.05
N HIS A 80 -2.85 10.86 -3.34
CA HIS A 80 -2.48 9.95 -4.43
C HIS A 80 -1.03 9.47 -4.31
N CYS A 81 -0.73 8.21 -4.58
CA CYS A 81 0.66 7.71 -4.66
C CYS A 81 0.98 7.44 -6.12
N GLN A 82 2.08 7.97 -6.65
CA GLN A 82 2.43 7.77 -8.06
C GLN A 82 3.05 6.38 -8.27
N GLU A 83 3.97 6.01 -7.38
CA GLU A 83 4.72 4.75 -7.45
C GLU A 83 4.70 4.05 -6.10
N ILE A 84 4.33 2.77 -6.12
CA ILE A 84 4.46 1.86 -4.99
C ILE A 84 5.48 0.80 -5.35
N TRP A 85 6.44 0.55 -4.46
CA TRP A 85 7.45 -0.48 -4.61
C TRP A 85 7.13 -1.62 -3.64
N SER A 86 6.84 -2.82 -4.13
CA SER A 86 6.54 -4.01 -3.33
C SER A 86 7.53 -5.13 -3.65
N ASP A 87 7.45 -6.24 -2.93
CA ASP A 87 7.96 -7.50 -3.44
C ASP A 87 6.99 -8.12 -4.48
N ASN A 88 7.36 -9.29 -5.02
CA ASN A 88 6.53 -10.04 -5.96
C ASN A 88 5.51 -10.96 -5.27
N GLY A 89 5.04 -10.57 -4.08
CA GLY A 89 3.93 -11.23 -3.40
C GLY A 89 2.68 -11.30 -4.29
N THR A 90 1.98 -12.43 -4.27
CA THR A 90 0.84 -12.70 -5.16
C THR A 90 -0.31 -11.71 -4.94
N ASN A 91 -0.47 -11.22 -3.72
CA ASN A 91 -1.38 -10.14 -3.35
C ASN A 91 -1.06 -8.83 -4.08
N PHE A 92 0.22 -8.44 -4.17
CA PHE A 92 0.64 -7.22 -4.87
C PHE A 92 0.56 -7.39 -6.38
N VAL A 93 0.93 -8.55 -6.91
CA VAL A 93 0.80 -8.87 -8.34
C VAL A 93 -0.67 -8.83 -8.77
N GLY A 94 -1.57 -9.43 -7.98
CA GLY A 94 -3.02 -9.38 -8.22
C GLY A 94 -3.56 -7.95 -8.15
N ALA A 95 -3.23 -7.20 -7.09
CA ALA A 95 -3.64 -5.82 -6.94
C ALA A 95 -3.12 -4.90 -8.05
N SER A 96 -1.91 -5.15 -8.56
CA SER A 96 -1.32 -4.40 -9.68
C SER A 96 -2.16 -4.54 -10.95
N LYS A 97 -2.61 -5.77 -11.25
CA LYS A 97 -3.51 -6.03 -12.39
C LYS A 97 -4.85 -5.33 -12.22
N GLU A 98 -5.44 -5.40 -11.02
CA GLU A 98 -6.73 -4.75 -10.74
C GLU A 98 -6.63 -3.22 -10.83
N LEU A 99 -5.59 -2.62 -10.27
CA LEU A 99 -5.35 -1.17 -10.38
C LEU A 99 -5.11 -0.74 -11.83
N ALA A 100 -4.35 -1.50 -12.60
CA ALA A 100 -4.12 -1.20 -14.02
C ALA A 100 -5.44 -1.20 -14.81
N HIS A 101 -6.34 -2.16 -14.54
CA HIS A 101 -7.66 -2.21 -15.14
C HIS A 101 -8.50 -0.97 -14.77
N LEU A 102 -8.57 -0.65 -13.47
CA LEU A 102 -9.33 0.50 -12.96
C LEU A 102 -8.81 1.84 -13.51
N PHE A 103 -7.50 2.04 -13.57
CA PHE A 103 -6.93 3.28 -14.12
C PHE A 103 -7.06 3.38 -15.63
N THR A 104 -7.01 2.26 -16.36
CA THR A 104 -7.25 2.28 -17.80
C THR A 104 -8.68 2.74 -18.08
N TYR A 105 -9.65 2.18 -17.37
CA TYR A 105 -11.05 2.58 -17.45
C TYR A 105 -11.25 4.05 -17.06
N GLY A 106 -10.70 4.48 -15.92
CA GLY A 106 -10.81 5.87 -15.45
C GLY A 106 -10.08 6.89 -16.33
N LYS A 107 -8.99 6.51 -16.99
CA LYS A 107 -8.28 7.38 -17.94
C LYS A 107 -9.10 7.57 -19.22
N MET A 108 -9.74 6.51 -19.71
CA MET A 108 -10.64 6.58 -20.87
C MET A 108 -11.85 7.49 -20.62
N GLN A 109 -12.35 7.54 -19.39
CA GLN A 109 -13.56 8.31 -19.06
C GLN A 109 -13.29 9.72 -18.50
N TYR A 110 -12.19 9.93 -17.77
CA TYR A 110 -12.01 11.13 -16.93
C TYR A 110 -10.59 11.73 -16.95
N GLY A 111 -9.64 11.19 -17.73
CA GLY A 111 -8.27 11.75 -17.80
C GLY A 111 -7.47 11.71 -16.48
N GLY A 112 -7.81 10.81 -15.56
CA GLY A 112 -7.22 10.74 -14.22
C GLY A 112 -5.74 10.32 -14.15
N ARG A 113 -5.11 10.58 -13.00
CA ARG A 113 -3.72 10.15 -12.69
C ARG A 113 -3.69 8.70 -12.20
N SER A 114 -2.70 7.93 -12.65
CA SER A 114 -2.56 6.49 -12.37
C SER A 114 -1.45 6.22 -11.36
N SER A 115 -1.74 5.35 -10.38
CA SER A 115 -0.75 4.76 -9.48
C SER A 115 -0.22 3.46 -10.07
N ARG A 116 1.09 3.19 -9.96
CA ARG A 116 1.70 1.93 -10.40
C ARG A 116 2.35 1.20 -9.23
N ILE A 117 2.08 -0.11 -9.13
CA ILE A 117 2.84 -1.03 -8.26
C ILE A 117 4.01 -1.58 -9.07
N ILE A 118 5.21 -1.50 -8.51
CA ILE A 118 6.49 -1.93 -9.03
C ILE A 118 6.95 -3.07 -8.13
N GLY A 119 7.12 -4.27 -8.69
CA GLY A 119 7.66 -5.46 -8.02
C GLY A 119 9.05 -5.83 -8.50
#